data_AF-A0A1B9MTH1-F1
#
_entry.id   AF-A0A1B9MTH1-F1
#
_cell.length_a   1.000
_cell.length_b   1.000
_cell.length_c   1.000
_cell.angle_alpha   90.00
_cell.angle_beta   90.00
_cell.angle_gamma   90.00
#
_symmetry.space_group_name_H-M   'P 1'
#
loop_
_entity.id
_entity.type
_entity.pdbx_description
1 polymer ?
#
loop_
_entity_poly.entity_id
_entity_poly.type
_entity_poly.pdbx_seq_one_letter_code
_entity_poly.pdbx_strand_id
1 'polypeptide(L)'
;MKSIKLIGFLLIAYMPFLAFVAPAAPVQNERDLRAECGIFSQAEMRDCLKKKVIGSQKALRQAEEKMANSLSNLKEDRKYIHQVKVQLTASSRDFVKYRDSQCAFASSLRGGGIGNTAEISRLACITELNNRRAEQLRNALSDMSLK
;
A
#
# COMPACT_ATOMS: atom_id res chain seq x y z
N MET A 1 -54.74 28.34 -39.56
CA MET A 1 -53.74 28.87 -38.61
C MET A 1 -52.47 28.05 -38.75
N LYS A 2 -51.34 28.73 -38.94
CA LYS A 2 -50.09 28.18 -39.50
C LYS A 2 -49.31 27.34 -38.49
N SER A 3 -48.68 26.29 -39.02
CA SER A 3 -47.82 25.30 -38.39
C SER A 3 -46.57 25.92 -37.73
N ILE A 4 -46.16 25.44 -36.55
CA ILE A 4 -44.83 25.69 -36.00
C ILE A 4 -44.25 24.34 -35.57
N LYS A 5 -43.33 23.82 -36.40
CA LYS A 5 -42.41 22.74 -36.06
C LYS A 5 -41.29 23.35 -35.22
N LEU A 6 -41.10 22.90 -33.98
CA LEU A 6 -39.88 23.18 -33.22
C LEU A 6 -39.06 21.90 -33.14
N ILE A 7 -38.12 21.74 -34.08
CA ILE A 7 -37.07 20.73 -34.03
C ILE A 7 -35.89 21.41 -33.35
N GLY A 8 -35.79 21.24 -32.02
CA GLY A 8 -34.62 21.63 -31.24
C GLY A 8 -33.61 20.48 -31.24
N PHE A 9 -32.56 20.60 -32.04
CA PHE A 9 -31.44 19.66 -32.11
C PHE A 9 -30.72 19.57 -30.74
N LEU A 10 -30.75 18.41 -30.09
CA LEU A 10 -29.87 18.09 -28.97
C LEU A 10 -28.44 17.87 -29.51
N LEU A 11 -27.57 18.87 -29.37
CA LEU A 11 -26.12 18.70 -29.45
C LEU A 11 -25.59 18.37 -28.05
N ILE A 12 -25.74 17.12 -27.62
CA ILE A 12 -24.95 16.59 -26.50
C ILE A 12 -23.53 16.42 -27.01
N ALA A 13 -22.67 17.38 -26.69
CA ALA A 13 -21.24 17.25 -26.91
C ALA A 13 -20.74 16.02 -26.14
N TYR A 14 -20.48 14.93 -26.86
CA TYR A 14 -19.68 13.81 -26.39
C TYR A 14 -18.24 14.30 -26.20
N MET A 15 -17.96 14.98 -25.09
CA MET A 15 -16.60 15.08 -24.59
C MET A 15 -16.25 13.72 -24.00
N PRO A 16 -15.27 12.98 -24.56
CA PRO A 16 -14.75 11.83 -23.86
C PRO A 16 -14.11 12.34 -22.57
N PHE A 17 -14.74 12.01 -21.42
CA PHE A 17 -14.09 12.14 -20.12
C PHE A 17 -12.85 11.24 -20.16
N LEU A 18 -11.70 11.83 -20.48
CA LEU A 18 -10.42 11.20 -20.22
C LEU A 18 -10.32 11.10 -18.70
N ALA A 19 -10.73 9.95 -18.16
CA ALA A 19 -10.48 9.60 -16.78
C ALA A 19 -8.96 9.48 -16.61
N PHE A 20 -8.33 10.58 -16.22
CA PHE A 20 -6.95 10.56 -15.78
C PHE A 20 -6.91 9.74 -14.50
N VAL A 21 -6.44 8.49 -14.62
CA VAL A 21 -6.08 7.70 -13.45
C VAL A 21 -4.85 8.38 -12.86
N ALA A 22 -5.03 9.08 -11.74
CA ALA A 22 -3.90 9.66 -11.01
C ALA A 22 -2.95 8.52 -10.62
N PRO A 23 -1.63 8.68 -10.83
CA PRO A 23 -0.67 7.68 -10.37
C PRO A 23 -0.85 7.51 -8.85
N ALA A 24 -0.75 6.27 -8.37
CA ALA A 24 -0.79 5.99 -6.94
C ALA A 24 0.29 6.84 -6.25
N ALA A 25 -0.07 7.52 -5.16
CA ALA A 25 0.87 8.32 -4.40
C ALA A 25 2.06 7.44 -3.98
N PRO A 26 3.30 7.93 -4.10
CA PRO A 26 4.48 7.14 -3.78
C PRO A 26 4.43 6.69 -2.31
N VAL A 27 4.88 5.47 -2.03
CA VAL A 27 4.98 4.97 -0.66
C VAL A 27 5.89 5.89 0.16
N GLN A 28 5.29 6.52 1.19
CA GLN A 28 5.98 7.39 2.13
C GLN A 28 7.13 6.65 2.81
N ASN A 29 8.29 7.30 2.88
CA ASN A 29 9.44 6.80 3.63
C ASN A 29 9.33 7.16 5.13
N GLU A 30 10.24 6.63 5.94
CA GLU A 30 10.28 6.84 7.38
C GLU A 30 10.31 8.33 7.78
N ARG A 31 11.06 9.17 7.04
CA ARG A 31 11.14 10.61 7.30
C ARG A 31 9.80 11.28 7.06
N ASP A 32 9.14 10.97 5.95
CA ASP A 32 7.85 11.56 5.59
C ASP A 32 6.78 11.17 6.61
N LEU A 33 6.78 9.91 7.07
CA LEU A 33 5.87 9.41 8.09
C LEU A 33 6.05 10.12 9.43
N ARG A 34 7.30 10.39 9.84
CA ARG A 34 7.60 11.15 11.05
C ARG A 34 7.21 12.61 10.92
N ALA A 35 7.42 13.23 9.75
CA ALA A 35 7.02 14.61 9.49
C ALA A 35 5.49 14.76 9.55
N GLU A 36 4.75 13.85 8.92
CA GLU A 36 3.29 13.84 8.94
C GLU A 36 2.73 13.69 10.37
N CYS A 37 3.33 12.81 11.18
CA CYS A 37 2.93 12.61 12.57
C CYS A 37 3.51 13.66 13.55
N GLY A 38 4.36 14.57 13.11
CA GLY A 38 5.26 15.36 13.97
C GLY A 38 4.77 16.73 14.41
N ILE A 39 3.48 17.03 14.26
CA ILE A 39 2.95 18.40 14.33
C ILE A 39 2.96 18.97 15.77
N PHE A 40 2.85 18.12 16.80
CA PHE A 40 2.54 18.58 18.17
C PHE A 40 3.57 18.16 19.24
N SER A 41 3.82 16.85 19.42
CA SER A 41 4.78 16.35 20.42
C SER A 41 5.35 14.98 20.05
N GLN A 42 6.42 14.55 20.73
CA GLN A 42 6.94 13.18 20.56
C GLN A 42 5.93 12.10 20.97
N ALA A 43 5.10 12.37 21.98
CA ALA A 43 4.10 11.42 22.44
C ALA A 43 2.98 11.24 21.39
N GLU A 44 2.46 12.34 20.87
CA GLU A 44 1.45 12.32 19.80
C GLU A 44 2.02 11.75 18.49
N MET A 45 3.28 12.05 18.17
CA MET A 45 3.96 11.44 17.03
C MET A 45 4.02 9.92 17.17
N ARG A 46 4.40 9.41 18.35
CA ARG A 46 4.41 7.97 18.63
C ARG A 46 3.01 7.36 18.46
N ASP A 47 1.98 7.99 19.01
CA ASP A 47 0.62 7.45 18.96
C ASP A 47 0.01 7.50 17.55
N CYS A 48 0.31 8.54 16.77
CA CYS A 48 0.03 8.60 15.33
C CYS A 48 0.72 7.45 14.58
N LEU A 49 2.02 7.23 14.83
CA LEU A 49 2.77 6.15 14.18
C LEU A 49 2.27 4.76 14.58
N LYS A 50 1.83 4.55 15.83
CA LYS A 50 1.16 3.29 16.23
C LYS A 50 -0.09 3.02 15.40
N LYS A 51 -0.93 4.03 15.16
CA LYS A 51 -2.11 3.92 14.29
C LYS A 51 -1.70 3.59 12.85
N LYS A 52 -0.63 4.21 12.33
CA LYS A 52 -0.11 3.91 10.99
C LYS A 52 0.48 2.49 10.88
N VAL A 53 1.12 1.97 11.93
CA VAL A 53 1.55 0.56 11.96
C VAL A 53 0.35 -0.38 11.83
N ILE A 54 -0.73 -0.16 12.59
CA ILE A 54 -1.96 -0.96 12.50
C ILE A 54 -2.56 -0.89 11.08
N GLY A 55 -2.66 0.33 10.53
CA GLY A 55 -3.16 0.55 9.18
C GLY A 55 -2.34 -0.14 8.10
N SER A 56 -1.01 0.00 8.15
CA SER A 56 -0.10 -0.62 7.20
C SER A 56 -0.09 -2.15 7.30
N GLN A 57 -0.21 -2.71 8.50
CA GLN A 57 -0.32 -4.16 8.71
C GLN A 57 -1.63 -4.71 8.10
N LYS A 58 -2.74 -4.00 8.28
CA LYS A 58 -4.02 -4.35 7.64
C LYS A 58 -3.89 -4.28 6.11
N ALA A 59 -3.30 -3.22 5.58
CA ALA A 59 -3.11 -3.05 4.13
C ALA A 59 -2.21 -4.14 3.52
N LEU A 60 -1.14 -4.53 4.23
CA LEU A 60 -0.27 -5.64 3.83
C LEU A 60 -1.05 -6.96 3.79
N ARG A 61 -1.77 -7.29 4.86
CA ARG A 61 -2.58 -8.52 4.92
C ARG A 61 -3.60 -8.58 3.77
N GLN A 62 -4.29 -7.48 3.50
CA GLN A 62 -5.23 -7.40 2.39
C GLN A 62 -4.55 -7.61 1.03
N ALA A 63 -3.33 -7.11 0.83
CA ALA A 63 -2.58 -7.33 -0.39
C ALA A 63 -2.15 -8.80 -0.55
N GLU A 64 -1.74 -9.46 0.53
CA GLU A 64 -1.39 -10.88 0.56
C GLU A 64 -2.61 -11.77 0.26
N GLU A 65 -3.75 -11.49 0.91
CA GLU A 65 -5.01 -12.20 0.67
C GLU A 65 -5.48 -12.01 -0.78
N LYS A 66 -5.40 -10.79 -1.32
CA LYS A 66 -5.74 -10.51 -2.71
C LYS A 66 -4.83 -11.26 -3.69
N MET A 67 -3.53 -11.31 -3.43
CA MET A 67 -2.58 -12.09 -4.23
C MET A 67 -2.92 -13.59 -4.21
N ALA A 68 -3.13 -14.15 -3.03
CA ALA A 68 -3.49 -15.57 -2.87
C ALA A 68 -4.81 -15.92 -3.59
N ASN A 69 -5.80 -15.04 -3.52
CA ASN A 69 -7.08 -15.21 -4.22
C ASN A 69 -6.90 -15.15 -5.74
N SER A 70 -6.17 -14.16 -6.26
CA SER A 70 -5.89 -14.07 -7.71
C SER A 70 -5.13 -15.27 -8.25
N LEU A 71 -4.15 -15.80 -7.49
CA LEU A 71 -3.44 -17.04 -7.86
C LEU A 71 -4.39 -18.24 -7.99
N SER A 72 -5.49 -18.26 -7.22
CA SER A 72 -6.50 -19.33 -7.31
C SER A 72 -7.31 -19.29 -8.60
N ASN A 73 -7.40 -18.13 -9.23
CA ASN A 73 -8.23 -17.89 -10.40
C ASN A 73 -7.45 -18.05 -11.72
N LEU A 74 -6.14 -18.29 -11.66
CA LEU A 74 -5.33 -18.53 -12.84
C LEU A 74 -5.78 -19.83 -13.54
N LYS A 75 -5.84 -19.79 -14.87
CA LYS A 75 -6.08 -20.98 -15.72
C LYS A 75 -4.80 -21.79 -15.91
N GLU A 76 -4.16 -22.13 -14.79
CA GLU A 76 -2.88 -22.84 -14.74
C GLU A 76 -3.03 -24.19 -14.05
N ASP A 77 -2.02 -25.05 -14.18
CA ASP A 77 -2.01 -26.34 -13.51
C ASP A 77 -2.08 -26.22 -11.98
N ARG A 78 -2.84 -27.11 -11.33
CA ARG A 78 -3.06 -27.06 -9.88
C ARG A 78 -1.77 -27.21 -9.08
N LYS A 79 -0.80 -28.00 -9.54
CA LYS A 79 0.50 -28.16 -8.87
C LYS A 79 1.29 -26.85 -8.94
N TYR A 80 1.26 -26.17 -10.08
CA TYR A 80 1.88 -24.87 -10.24
C TYR A 80 1.24 -23.83 -9.29
N ILE A 81 -0.09 -23.72 -9.27
CA ILE A 81 -0.81 -22.80 -8.38
C ILE A 81 -0.46 -23.07 -6.91
N HIS A 82 -0.40 -24.36 -6.50
CA HIS A 82 -0.01 -24.74 -5.14
C HIS A 82 1.42 -24.29 -4.82
N GLN A 83 2.37 -24.55 -5.72
CA GLN A 83 3.78 -24.19 -5.51
C GLN A 83 3.97 -22.69 -5.33
N VAL A 84 3.33 -21.86 -6.16
CA VAL A 84 3.45 -20.39 -6.06
C VAL A 84 2.82 -19.86 -4.77
N LYS A 85 1.69 -20.43 -4.32
CA LYS A 85 1.09 -20.08 -3.02
C LYS A 85 1.99 -20.42 -1.84
N VAL A 86 2.64 -21.59 -1.87
CA VAL A 86 3.63 -21.97 -0.84
C VAL A 86 4.79 -20.96 -0.82
N GLN A 87 5.25 -20.52 -1.98
CA GLN A 87 6.30 -19.49 -2.08
C GLN A 87 5.83 -18.13 -1.55
N LEU A 88 4.58 -17.72 -1.82
CA LEU A 88 3.98 -16.51 -1.26
C LEU A 88 3.99 -16.57 0.28
N THR A 89 3.51 -17.67 0.88
CA THR A 89 3.51 -17.84 2.34
C THR A 89 4.93 -17.81 2.92
N ALA A 90 5.88 -18.49 2.29
CA ALA A 90 7.28 -18.47 2.73
C ALA A 90 7.88 -17.06 2.66
N SER A 91 7.66 -16.36 1.54
CA SER A 91 8.13 -14.98 1.34
C SER A 91 7.52 -14.00 2.35
N SER A 92 6.23 -14.13 2.67
CA SER A 92 5.57 -13.31 3.69
C SER A 92 6.15 -13.51 5.08
N ARG A 93 6.45 -14.76 5.46
CA ARG A 93 7.12 -15.06 6.73
C ARG A 93 8.52 -14.47 6.80
N ASP A 94 9.30 -14.61 5.74
CA ASP A 94 10.69 -14.11 5.74
C ASP A 94 10.74 -12.58 5.65
N PHE A 95 9.75 -11.96 5.02
CA PHE A 95 9.56 -10.50 5.05
C PHE A 95 9.38 -9.96 6.47
N VAL A 96 8.61 -10.64 7.34
CA VAL A 96 8.46 -10.22 8.75
C VAL A 96 9.81 -10.21 9.46
N LYS A 97 10.62 -11.25 9.29
CA LYS A 97 11.97 -11.32 9.88
C LYS A 97 12.87 -10.19 9.37
N TYR A 98 12.85 -9.95 8.06
CA TYR A 98 13.59 -8.85 7.44
C TYR A 98 13.16 -7.50 8.02
N ARG A 99 11.85 -7.23 8.05
CA ARG A 99 11.29 -5.98 8.57
C ARG A 99 11.72 -5.73 10.01
N ASP A 100 11.57 -6.74 10.86
CA ASP A 100 11.85 -6.58 12.28
C ASP A 100 13.36 -6.36 12.51
N SER A 101 14.23 -7.06 11.78
CA SER A 101 15.68 -6.87 11.84
C SER A 101 16.11 -5.51 11.30
N GLN A 102 15.55 -5.09 10.16
CA GLN A 102 15.85 -3.81 9.54
C GLN A 102 15.39 -2.64 10.41
N CYS A 103 14.23 -2.75 11.04
CA CYS A 103 13.71 -1.69 11.90
C CYS A 103 14.39 -1.66 13.27
N ALA A 104 14.90 -2.79 13.77
CA ALA A 104 15.80 -2.79 14.92
C ALA A 104 17.11 -2.06 14.59
N PHE A 105 17.72 -2.33 13.43
CA PHE A 105 18.89 -1.61 12.96
C PHE A 105 18.62 -0.11 12.80
N ALA A 106 17.55 0.28 12.10
CA ALA A 106 17.19 1.70 11.93
C ALA A 106 16.99 2.43 13.28
N SER A 107 16.42 1.74 14.26
CA SER A 107 16.26 2.28 15.62
C SER A 107 17.60 2.46 16.33
N SER A 108 18.55 1.53 16.14
CA SER A 108 19.89 1.61 16.75
C SER A 108 20.70 2.81 16.25
N LEU A 109 20.47 3.26 15.02
CA LEU A 109 21.13 4.42 14.43
C LEU A 109 20.77 5.75 15.11
N ARG A 110 19.69 5.78 15.91
CA ARG A 110 19.31 6.99 16.68
C ARG A 110 20.03 7.13 18.02
N GLY A 111 20.88 6.16 18.38
CA GLY A 111 21.64 6.17 19.62
C GLY A 111 20.77 6.06 20.88
N GLY A 112 21.37 6.28 22.06
CA GLY A 112 20.68 6.29 23.36
C GLY A 112 19.85 7.56 23.61
N GLY A 113 19.18 8.09 22.59
CA GLY A 113 18.45 9.36 22.67
C GLY A 113 17.41 9.38 23.80
N ILE A 114 17.22 10.54 24.42
CA ILE A 114 16.25 10.74 25.50
C ILE A 114 14.81 10.59 24.95
N GLY A 115 13.97 9.83 25.64
CA GLY A 115 12.55 9.70 25.34
C GLY A 115 12.21 8.64 24.28
N ASN A 116 11.20 8.89 23.43
CA ASN A 116 10.63 7.88 22.54
C ASN A 116 11.29 7.81 21.15
N THR A 117 12.48 8.40 20.98
CA THR A 117 13.07 8.60 19.65
C THR A 117 13.40 7.28 18.93
N ALA A 118 13.91 6.26 19.65
CA ALA A 118 14.14 4.94 19.08
C ALA A 118 12.83 4.28 18.62
N GLU A 119 11.80 4.30 19.47
CA GLU A 119 10.48 3.70 19.15
C GLU A 119 9.78 4.43 18.00
N ILE A 120 9.87 5.76 17.93
CA ILE A 120 9.37 6.56 16.80
C ILE A 120 10.03 6.12 15.48
N SER A 121 11.35 5.88 15.49
CA SER A 121 12.07 5.35 14.32
C SER A 121 11.54 3.97 13.93
N ARG A 122 11.41 3.07 14.91
CA ARG A 122 10.94 1.70 14.71
C ARG A 122 9.54 1.67 14.07
N LEU A 123 8.60 2.44 14.63
CA LEU A 123 7.22 2.46 14.17
C LEU A 123 7.09 3.02 12.74
N ALA A 124 7.86 4.08 12.43
CA ALA A 124 7.89 4.64 11.09
C ALA A 124 8.51 3.65 10.08
N CYS A 125 9.60 2.96 10.45
CA CYS A 125 10.22 1.94 9.60
C CYS A 125 9.27 0.77 9.32
N ILE A 126 8.57 0.26 10.34
CA ILE A 126 7.59 -0.83 10.18
C ILE A 126 6.48 -0.40 9.22
N THR A 127 5.98 0.83 9.38
CA THR A 127 4.94 1.38 8.52
C THR A 127 5.40 1.48 7.07
N GLU A 128 6.59 2.05 6.83
CA GLU A 128 7.17 2.14 5.49
C GLU A 128 7.29 0.76 4.84
N LEU A 129 7.96 -0.19 5.51
CA LEU A 129 8.23 -1.50 4.93
C LEU A 129 6.95 -2.29 4.66
N ASN A 130 5.96 -2.23 5.55
CA ASN A 130 4.65 -2.84 5.32
C ASN A 130 3.98 -2.23 4.07
N ASN A 131 3.99 -0.90 3.93
CA ASN A 131 3.39 -0.21 2.79
C ASN A 131 4.10 -0.56 1.47
N ARG A 132 5.44 -0.59 1.47
CA ARG A 132 6.26 -0.98 0.31
C ARG A 132 5.96 -2.41 -0.12
N ARG A 133 5.89 -3.35 0.83
CA ARG A 133 5.57 -4.74 0.52
C ARG A 133 4.15 -4.89 -0.03
N ALA A 134 3.19 -4.17 0.54
CA ALA A 134 1.82 -4.16 0.03
C ALA A 134 1.75 -3.62 -1.41
N GLU A 135 2.54 -2.58 -1.72
CA GLU A 135 2.67 -2.04 -3.08
C GLU A 135 3.31 -3.04 -4.05
N GLN A 136 4.41 -3.69 -3.67
CA GLN A 136 5.04 -4.74 -4.48
C GLN A 136 4.05 -5.85 -4.86
N LEU A 137 3.22 -6.30 -3.91
CA LEU A 137 2.19 -7.31 -4.18
C LEU A 137 1.09 -6.78 -5.11
N ARG A 138 0.66 -5.52 -4.94
CA ARG A 138 -0.31 -4.90 -5.85
C ARG A 138 0.24 -4.74 -7.27
N ASN A 139 1.50 -4.36 -7.42
CA ASN A 139 2.14 -4.21 -8.73
C ASN A 139 2.28 -5.57 -9.41
N ALA A 140 2.75 -6.59 -8.68
CA ALA A 140 2.82 -7.95 -9.21
C ALA A 140 1.44 -8.50 -9.64
N LEU A 141 0.37 -8.17 -8.89
CA LEU A 141 -1.00 -8.49 -9.27
C LEU A 141 -1.44 -7.81 -10.57
N SER A 142 -1.10 -6.53 -10.74
CA SER A 142 -1.38 -5.77 -11.97
C SER A 142 -0.64 -6.39 -13.16
N ASP A 143 0.64 -6.72 -12.99
CA ASP A 143 1.47 -7.34 -14.04
C ASP A 143 0.94 -8.72 -14.44
N MET A 144 0.40 -9.49 -13.48
CA MET A 144 -0.26 -10.76 -13.77
C MET A 144 -1.57 -10.59 -14.54
N SER A 145 -2.30 -9.49 -14.30
CA SER A 145 -3.61 -9.24 -14.92
C SER A 145 -3.48 -8.69 -16.35
N LEU A 146 -2.28 -8.27 -16.75
CA LEU A 146 -1.93 -7.85 -18.11
C LEU A 146 -1.50 -9.01 -19.01
N LYS A 147 -1.34 -10.22 -18.46
CA LYS A 147 -1.04 -11.46 -19.20
C LYS A 147 -2.31 -12.23 -19.51
#